data_AF-A0A962BXX6-F1
#
_entry.id   AF-A0A962BXX6-F1
#
_cell.length_a   1.000
_cell.length_b   1.000
_cell.length_c   1.000
_cell.angle_alpha   90.00
_cell.angle_beta   90.00
_cell.angle_gamma   90.00
#
_symmetry.space_group_name_H-M   'P 1'
#
loop_
_entity.id
_entity.type
_entity.pdbx_description
1 polymer ?
#
loop_
_entity_poly.entity_id
_entity_poly.type
_entity_poly.pdbx_seq_one_letter_code
_entity_poly.pdbx_strand_id
1 'polypeptide(L)'
;MPEPVAGLSEAEARARLKRDGPNLLPQGERRSPLRIVLSVLAEPMLLLLLGAATIYLLLGDAQEAALLGVSVLLVIGMTVYQEQRAETALQALRDLSSPRARVWRDGDIRIVPARELVVGDR
;
A
#
# COMPACT_ATOMS: atom_id res chain seq x y z
N MET A 1 -4.07 27.08 41.62
CA MET A 1 -2.82 26.37 41.27
C MET A 1 -3.16 25.48 40.09
N PRO A 2 -2.52 25.57 38.91
CA PRO A 2 -2.87 24.68 37.79
C PRO A 2 -2.49 23.25 38.19
N GLU A 3 -3.41 22.30 37.98
CA GLU A 3 -3.21 20.90 38.34
C GLU A 3 -1.97 20.31 37.65
N PRO A 4 -1.21 19.41 38.31
CA PRO A 4 -0.13 18.70 37.64
C PRO A 4 -0.75 17.94 36.48
N VAL A 5 -0.44 18.35 35.25
CA VAL A 5 -1.03 17.79 34.05
C VAL A 5 -0.41 16.41 33.84
N ALA A 6 -0.75 15.41 34.63
CA ALA A 6 -0.09 14.09 34.63
C ALA A 6 -0.21 13.32 33.30
N GLY A 7 -0.85 13.90 32.28
CA GLY A 7 -1.08 13.26 30.99
C GLY A 7 -2.03 12.07 31.11
N LEU A 8 -2.13 11.29 30.03
CA LEU A 8 -2.82 9.99 30.07
C LEU A 8 -1.89 8.93 30.65
N SER A 9 -2.43 7.93 31.35
CA SER A 9 -1.59 6.76 31.68
C SER A 9 -1.31 5.91 30.43
N GLU A 10 -0.20 5.19 30.40
CA GLU A 10 0.11 4.31 29.25
C GLU A 10 -0.92 3.18 29.11
N ALA A 11 -1.57 2.78 30.21
CA ALA A 11 -2.67 1.82 30.19
C ALA A 11 -3.93 2.40 29.53
N GLU A 12 -4.31 3.64 29.88
CA GLU A 12 -5.45 4.33 29.26
C GLU A 12 -5.21 4.63 27.79
N ALA A 13 -4.02 5.08 27.42
CA ALA A 13 -3.66 5.32 26.04
C ALA A 13 -3.75 4.03 25.21
N ARG A 14 -3.23 2.90 25.74
CA ARG A 14 -3.38 1.59 25.08
C ARG A 14 -4.82 1.13 24.98
N ALA A 15 -5.63 1.33 26.01
CA ALA A 15 -7.05 0.97 25.99
C ALA A 15 -7.81 1.77 24.93
N ARG A 16 -7.56 3.08 24.83
CA ARG A 16 -8.14 3.94 23.80
C ARG A 16 -7.68 3.56 22.41
N LEU A 17 -6.38 3.28 22.22
CA LEU A 17 -5.84 2.84 20.93
C LEU A 17 -6.47 1.53 20.46
N LYS A 18 -6.74 0.60 21.38
CA LYS A 18 -7.46 -0.65 21.08
C LYS A 18 -8.94 -0.42 20.74
N ARG A 19 -9.58 0.55 21.38
CA ARG A 19 -11.00 0.87 21.20
C ARG A 19 -11.26 1.65 19.91
N ASP A 20 -10.46 2.69 19.67
CA ASP A 20 -10.68 3.67 18.60
C ASP A 20 -9.86 3.36 17.35
N GLY A 21 -8.88 2.45 17.46
CA GLY A 21 -7.93 2.14 16.41
C GLY A 21 -6.75 3.13 16.37
N PRO A 22 -5.74 2.84 15.54
CA PRO A 22 -4.60 3.72 15.35
C PRO A 22 -5.01 5.04 14.69
N ASN A 23 -4.33 6.13 15.05
CA ASN A 23 -4.49 7.44 14.42
C ASN A 23 -3.81 7.47 13.03
N LEU A 24 -4.37 6.68 12.11
CA LEU A 24 -3.97 6.58 10.72
C LEU A 24 -5.15 7.00 9.86
N LEU A 25 -4.90 7.93 8.94
CA LEU A 25 -5.85 8.19 7.85
C LEU A 25 -5.98 6.91 7.00
N PRO A 26 -7.17 6.63 6.44
CA PRO A 26 -7.33 5.54 5.48
C PRO A 26 -6.28 5.70 4.39
N GLN A 27 -5.39 4.72 4.25
CA GLN A 27 -4.42 4.75 3.16
C GLN A 27 -5.20 4.70 1.84
N GLY A 28 -4.83 5.56 0.88
CA GLY A 28 -5.41 5.53 -0.46
C GLY A 28 -5.41 4.11 -1.00
N GLU A 29 -6.48 3.74 -1.74
CA GLU A 29 -6.71 2.36 -2.19
C GLU A 29 -5.41 1.73 -2.70
N ARG A 30 -4.93 0.69 -1.98
CA ARG A 30 -3.88 -0.18 -2.52
C ARG A 30 -4.38 -0.67 -3.88
N ARG A 31 -3.60 -0.45 -4.93
CA ARG A 31 -3.94 -1.02 -6.24
C ARG A 31 -3.95 -2.53 -6.11
N SER A 32 -5.14 -3.12 -6.17
CA SER A 32 -5.29 -4.57 -6.17
C SER A 32 -4.53 -5.17 -7.35
N PRO A 33 -3.86 -6.32 -7.21
CA PRO A 33 -3.21 -7.01 -8.32
C PRO A 33 -4.15 -7.22 -9.51
N LEU A 34 -5.44 -7.49 -9.26
CA LEU A 34 -6.45 -7.59 -10.31
C LEU A 34 -6.67 -6.27 -11.06
N ARG A 35 -6.66 -5.14 -10.34
CA ARG A 35 -6.80 -3.80 -10.94
C ARG A 35 -5.60 -3.46 -11.81
N ILE A 36 -4.40 -3.90 -11.41
CA ILE A 36 -3.16 -3.72 -12.19
C ILE A 36 -3.21 -4.55 -13.48
N VAL A 37 -3.63 -5.82 -13.39
CA VAL A 37 -3.81 -6.66 -14.59
C VAL A 37 -4.83 -6.04 -15.54
N LEU A 38 -5.98 -5.60 -15.03
CA LEU A 38 -7.01 -4.95 -15.85
C LEU A 38 -6.51 -3.66 -16.50
N SER A 39 -5.70 -2.86 -15.81
CA SER A 39 -5.11 -1.66 -16.42
C SER A 39 -4.13 -2.00 -17.54
N VAL A 40 -3.31 -3.03 -17.36
CA VAL A 40 -2.35 -3.47 -18.39
C VAL A 40 -3.08 -4.05 -19.61
N LEU A 41 -4.17 -4.79 -19.40
CA LEU A 41 -5.04 -5.29 -20.48
C LEU A 41 -5.71 -4.15 -21.27
N ALA A 42 -5.91 -2.99 -20.66
CA ALA A 42 -6.48 -1.82 -21.33
C ALA A 42 -5.43 -0.99 -22.08
N GLU A 43 -4.13 -1.30 -21.98
CA GLU A 43 -3.08 -0.55 -22.68
C GLU A 43 -3.13 -0.82 -24.19
N PRO A 44 -3.10 0.24 -25.04
CA PRO A 44 -3.19 0.08 -26.50
C PRO A 44 -2.16 -0.88 -27.09
N MET A 45 -0.94 -0.87 -26.54
CA MET A 45 0.14 -1.75 -26.99
C MET A 45 -0.17 -3.22 -26.70
N LEU A 46 -0.75 -3.53 -25.55
CA LEU A 46 -1.09 -4.92 -25.18
C LEU A 46 -2.27 -5.44 -25.99
N LEU A 47 -3.26 -4.58 -26.24
CA LEU A 47 -4.37 -4.88 -27.15
C LEU A 47 -3.88 -5.15 -28.57
N LEU A 48 -2.89 -4.39 -29.06
CA LEU A 48 -2.26 -4.64 -30.35
C LEU A 48 -1.55 -6.00 -30.39
N LEU A 49 -0.80 -6.35 -29.34
CA LEU A 49 -0.14 -7.64 -29.19
C LEU A 49 -1.15 -8.80 -29.18
N LEU A 50 -2.24 -8.67 -28.42
CA LEU A 50 -3.33 -9.66 -28.42
C LEU A 50 -3.97 -9.80 -29.80
N GLY A 51 -4.15 -8.69 -30.53
CA GLY A 51 -4.60 -8.69 -31.91
C GLY A 51 -3.63 -9.46 -32.83
N ALA A 52 -2.33 -9.21 -32.71
CA ALA A 52 -1.30 -9.93 -33.46
C ALA A 52 -1.28 -11.43 -33.15
N ALA A 53 -1.31 -11.82 -31.87
CA ALA A 53 -1.43 -13.23 -31.47
C ALA A 53 -2.67 -13.90 -32.09
N THR A 54 -3.80 -13.19 -32.11
CA THR A 54 -5.04 -13.68 -32.71
C THR A 54 -4.87 -13.90 -34.22
N ILE A 55 -4.22 -12.96 -34.93
CA ILE A 55 -3.93 -13.10 -36.35
C ILE A 55 -3.04 -14.31 -36.62
N TYR A 56 -1.98 -14.53 -35.83
CA TYR A 56 -1.11 -15.71 -35.97
C TYR A 56 -1.88 -17.03 -35.78
N LEU A 57 -2.79 -17.09 -34.79
CA LEU A 57 -3.67 -18.26 -34.61
C LEU A 57 -4.57 -18.50 -35.82
N LEU A 58 -5.13 -17.45 -36.42
CA LEU A 58 -5.96 -17.55 -37.62
C LEU A 58 -5.18 -18.00 -38.85
N LEU A 59 -3.89 -17.64 -38.93
CA LEU A 59 -2.97 -18.11 -39.97
C LEU A 59 -2.53 -19.56 -39.77
N GLY A 60 -2.85 -20.17 -38.62
CA GLY A 60 -2.41 -21.52 -38.25
C GLY A 60 -1.00 -21.57 -37.66
N ASP A 61 -0.40 -20.42 -37.39
CA ASP A 61 0.93 -20.30 -36.80
C ASP A 61 0.86 -20.28 -35.27
N ALA A 62 0.64 -21.47 -34.71
CA ALA A 62 0.49 -21.65 -33.27
C ALA A 62 1.79 -21.38 -32.49
N GLN A 63 2.96 -21.52 -33.13
CA GLN A 63 4.25 -21.32 -32.48
C GLN A 63 4.48 -19.83 -32.22
N GLU A 64 4.23 -18.98 -33.23
CA GLU A 64 4.40 -17.53 -33.14
C GLU A 64 3.35 -16.93 -32.19
N ALA A 65 2.11 -17.41 -32.28
CA ALA A 65 1.05 -17.04 -31.34
C ALA A 65 1.41 -17.41 -29.89
N ALA A 66 1.96 -18.61 -29.66
CA ALA A 66 2.35 -19.06 -28.33
C ALA A 66 3.54 -18.24 -27.78
N LEU A 67 4.55 -17.96 -28.60
CA LEU A 67 5.70 -17.14 -28.23
C LEU A 67 5.24 -15.75 -27.78
N LEU A 68 4.33 -15.13 -28.54
CA LEU A 68 3.80 -13.81 -28.25
C LEU A 68 2.90 -13.85 -26.99
N GLY A 69 2.05 -14.86 -26.85
CA GLY A 69 1.20 -15.06 -25.68
C GLY A 69 2.01 -15.24 -24.39
N VAL A 70 3.05 -16.08 -24.40
CA VAL A 70 3.95 -16.25 -23.25
C VAL A 70 4.66 -14.96 -22.92
N SER A 71 5.14 -14.22 -23.93
CA SER A 71 5.80 -12.93 -23.73
C SER A 71 4.88 -11.92 -23.04
N VAL A 72 3.61 -11.84 -23.48
CA VAL A 72 2.59 -10.98 -22.84
C VAL A 72 2.35 -11.38 -21.38
N LEU A 73 2.22 -12.67 -21.09
CA LEU A 73 2.05 -13.16 -19.72
C LEU A 73 3.24 -12.80 -18.82
N LEU A 74 4.47 -12.94 -19.32
CA LEU A 74 5.68 -12.56 -18.61
C LEU A 74 5.72 -11.06 -18.32
N VAL A 75 5.36 -10.22 -19.29
CA VAL A 75 5.28 -8.76 -19.12
C VAL A 75 4.25 -8.40 -18.05
N ILE A 76 3.03 -8.96 -18.12
CA ILE A 76 1.98 -8.71 -17.12
C ILE A 76 2.45 -9.11 -15.72
N GLY A 77 3.02 -10.32 -15.59
CA GLY A 77 3.54 -10.81 -14.31
C GLY A 77 4.65 -9.93 -13.75
N MET A 78 5.59 -9.51 -14.60
CA MET A 78 6.67 -8.60 -14.23
C MET A 78 6.15 -7.22 -13.81
N THR A 79 5.13 -6.67 -14.49
CA THR A 79 4.49 -5.41 -14.11
C THR A 79 3.81 -5.52 -12.75
N VAL A 80 3.05 -6.59 -12.50
CA VAL A 80 2.40 -6.84 -11.21
C VAL A 80 3.44 -6.98 -10.08
N TYR A 81 4.55 -7.66 -10.34
CA TYR A 81 5.64 -7.78 -9.37
C TYR A 81 6.31 -6.43 -9.08
N GLN A 82 6.58 -5.63 -10.12
CA GLN A 82 7.18 -4.30 -9.98
C GLN A 82 6.29 -3.36 -9.17
N GLU A 83 4.98 -3.33 -9.44
CA GLU A 83 4.05 -2.48 -8.72
C GLU A 83 3.97 -2.87 -7.24
N GLN A 84 3.91 -4.17 -6.93
CA GLN A 84 3.93 -4.64 -5.53
C GLN A 84 5.21 -4.26 -4.80
N ARG A 85 6.36 -4.39 -5.47
CA ARG A 85 7.65 -4.02 -4.89
C ARG A 85 7.75 -2.50 -4.66
N ALA A 86 7.26 -1.70 -5.59
CA ALA A 86 7.20 -0.24 -5.46
C ALA A 86 6.31 0.19 -4.29
N GLU A 87 5.11 -0.41 -4.17
CA GLU A 87 4.17 -0.15 -3.09
C GLU A 87 4.77 -0.54 -1.72
N THR A 88 5.47 -1.67 -1.65
CA THR A 88 6.18 -2.11 -0.43
C THR A 88 7.28 -1.14 -0.04
N ALA A 89 8.08 -0.66 -1.01
CA ALA A 89 9.12 0.32 -0.74
C ALA A 89 8.54 1.66 -0.26
N LEU A 90 7.44 2.12 -0.87
CA LEU A 90 6.72 3.31 -0.45
C LEU A 90 6.16 3.16 0.97
N GLN A 91 5.61 2.01 1.32
CA GLN A 91 5.13 1.74 2.69
C GLN A 91 6.28 1.78 3.71
N ALA A 92 7.42 1.16 3.40
CA ALA A 92 8.59 1.22 4.28
C ALA A 92 9.10 2.66 4.46
N LEU A 93 9.15 3.46 3.39
CA LEU A 93 9.52 4.88 3.48
C LEU A 93 8.52 5.69 4.30
N ARG A 94 7.22 5.43 4.16
CA ARG A 94 6.17 6.06 4.99
C ARG A 94 6.30 5.69 6.47
N ASP A 95 6.63 4.44 6.78
CA ASP A 95 6.84 4.01 8.16
C ASP A 95 8.08 4.67 8.79
N LEU A 96 9.17 4.81 8.04
CA LEU A 96 10.38 5.51 8.48
C LEU A 96 10.17 7.01 8.68
N SER A 97 9.37 7.64 7.82
CA SER A 97 9.01 9.06 7.89
C SER A 97 7.80 9.34 8.76
N SER A 98 7.27 8.32 9.46
CA SER A 98 6.06 8.47 10.27
C SER A 98 6.25 9.62 11.27
N PRO A 99 5.35 10.63 11.27
CA PRO A 99 5.49 11.78 12.15
C PRO A 99 5.58 11.31 13.58
N ARG A 100 6.56 11.82 14.34
CA ARG A 100 6.68 11.53 15.77
C ARG A 100 6.11 12.70 16.55
N ALA A 101 5.29 12.39 17.55
CA ALA A 101 4.70 13.38 18.43
C ALA A 101 5.25 13.21 19.85
N ARG A 102 5.48 14.34 20.51
CA ARG A 102 5.75 14.40 21.94
C ARG A 102 4.42 14.43 22.67
N VAL A 103 4.26 13.56 23.66
CA VAL A 103 3.06 13.49 24.49
C VAL A 103 3.44 13.41 25.96
N TRP A 104 2.62 13.97 26.84
CA TRP A 104 2.70 13.72 28.27
C TRP A 104 1.91 12.45 28.63
N ARG A 105 2.60 11.43 29.14
CA ARG A 105 2.00 10.18 29.64
C ARG A 105 2.71 9.69 30.90
N ASP A 106 1.93 9.19 31.87
CA ASP A 106 2.42 8.77 33.20
C ASP A 106 3.27 9.84 33.92
N GLY A 107 2.97 11.13 33.70
CA GLY A 107 3.73 12.25 34.28
C GLY A 107 5.04 12.62 33.57
N ASP A 108 5.43 11.90 32.50
CA ASP A 108 6.67 12.15 31.76
C ASP A 108 6.41 12.49 30.28
N ILE A 109 7.35 13.20 29.65
CA ILE A 109 7.32 13.44 28.20
C ILE A 109 7.83 12.21 27.47
N ARG A 110 7.02 11.67 26.54
CA ARG A 110 7.38 10.55 25.68
C ARG A 110 7.24 10.90 24.21
N ILE A 111 8.09 10.31 23.37
CA ILE A 111 8.03 10.47 21.91
C ILE A 111 7.44 9.22 21.28
N VAL A 112 6.17 9.31 20.88
CA VAL A 112 5.42 8.21 20.28
C VAL A 112 5.21 8.44 18.78
N PRO A 113 5.10 7.38 17.96
CA PRO A 113 4.63 7.50 16.59
C PRO A 113 3.24 8.16 16.53
N ALA A 114 2.97 9.01 15.54
CA ALA A 114 1.68 9.70 15.40
C ALA A 114 0.49 8.74 15.28
N ARG A 115 0.71 7.53 14.76
CA ARG A 115 -0.30 6.45 14.69
C ARG A 115 -0.75 5.92 16.06
N GLU A 116 0.05 6.14 17.11
CA GLU A 116 -0.22 5.73 18.48
C GLU A 116 -0.80 6.87 19.33
N LEU A 117 -1.02 8.04 18.73
CA LEU A 117 -1.74 9.12 19.36
C LEU A 117 -3.20 8.74 19.56
N VAL A 118 -3.74 9.16 20.70
CA VAL A 118 -5.14 8.97 21.04
C VAL A 118 -5.76 10.29 21.46
N VAL A 119 -7.08 10.37 21.36
CA VAL A 119 -7.82 11.56 21.81
C VAL A 119 -7.54 11.78 23.31
N GLY A 120 -7.02 12.97 23.64
CA GLY A 120 -6.66 13.36 25.00
C GLY A 120 -5.16 13.42 25.30
N ASP A 121 -4.29 12.99 24.37
CA ASP A 121 -2.85 13.29 24.45
C ASP A 121 -2.61 14.82 24.39
N ARG A 122 -1.64 15.30 25.18
CA ARG A 122 -1.21 16.70 25.28
C ARG A 122 0.29 16.83 25.09
#